data_AF-A0A9D6WTD4-F1
#
_entry.id   AF-A0A9D6WTD4-F1
#
_cell.length_a   1.000
_cell.length_b   1.000
_cell.length_c   1.000
_cell.angle_alpha   90.00
_cell.angle_beta   90.00
_cell.angle_gamma   90.00
#
_symmetry.space_group_name_H-M   'P 1'
#
loop_
_entity.id
_entity.type
_entity.pdbx_description
1 polymer ?
#
loop_
_entity_poly.entity_id
_entity_poly.type
_entity_poly.pdbx_seq_one_letter_code
_entity_poly.pdbx_strand_id
1 'polypeptide(L)'
;MKTKTRKTRETRAVYRVRTTRTHAPRVTRPRVVKPAIPTINWEARQRATWQELAQWHRWLNDHEPEFEEKYPGKYLAIWESEIVAIGKTWGEAFDNAAIARPNVGPLIAYIPTEAEAIFAL
;
A
#
# COMPACT_ATOMS: atom_id res chain seq x y z
N MET A 1 -58.44 55.07 -16.57
CA MET A 1 -57.63 54.95 -15.34
C MET A 1 -57.99 53.64 -14.64
N LYS A 2 -57.00 52.95 -14.06
CA LYS A 2 -56.99 51.49 -13.85
C LYS A 2 -57.91 51.00 -12.73
N THR A 3 -58.60 49.90 -12.99
CA THR A 3 -59.44 49.09 -12.08
C THR A 3 -58.59 48.18 -11.18
N LYS A 4 -59.12 47.82 -9.99
CA LYS A 4 -59.04 46.50 -9.31
C LYS A 4 -59.49 46.67 -7.85
N THR A 5 -60.69 46.24 -7.44
CA THR A 5 -61.16 44.87 -7.19
C THR A 5 -60.59 44.24 -5.91
N ARG A 6 -61.52 44.09 -4.94
CA ARG A 6 -61.64 43.11 -3.84
C ARG A 6 -60.64 41.93 -3.85
N LYS A 7 -60.23 41.49 -2.65
CA LYS A 7 -60.62 40.17 -2.10
C LYS A 7 -60.08 39.94 -0.67
N THR A 8 -61.04 39.70 0.22
CA THR A 8 -61.14 38.63 1.22
C THR A 8 -59.84 38.11 1.83
N ARG A 9 -59.65 38.38 3.12
CA ARG A 9 -58.70 37.66 3.99
C ARG A 9 -59.25 36.27 4.27
N GLU A 10 -58.84 35.29 3.47
CA GLU A 10 -58.97 33.87 3.81
C GLU A 10 -57.85 33.50 4.79
N THR A 11 -58.23 33.26 6.04
CA THR A 11 -57.33 32.75 7.08
C THR A 11 -57.15 31.25 6.84
N ARG A 12 -56.09 30.88 6.12
CA ARG A 12 -55.78 29.47 5.83
C ARG A 12 -55.13 28.83 7.06
N ALA A 13 -55.89 27.99 7.76
CA ALA A 13 -55.38 27.15 8.84
C ALA A 13 -54.26 26.23 8.32
N VAL A 14 -53.05 26.38 8.85
CA VAL A 14 -51.90 25.54 8.51
C VAL A 14 -51.99 24.26 9.33
N TYR A 15 -52.42 23.17 8.72
CA TYR A 15 -52.33 21.84 9.32
C TYR A 15 -50.86 21.40 9.35
N ARG A 16 -50.34 21.19 10.57
CA ARG A 16 -48.98 20.69 10.81
C ARG A 16 -48.96 19.18 10.52
N VAL A 17 -48.52 18.80 9.33
CA VAL A 17 -48.30 17.39 8.97
C VAL A 17 -47.17 16.84 9.84
N ARG A 18 -47.49 15.88 10.73
CA ARG A 18 -46.50 15.08 11.45
C ARG A 18 -45.90 14.09 10.45
N THR A 19 -44.70 14.36 9.95
CA THR A 19 -43.93 13.37 9.18
C THR A 19 -43.43 12.31 10.17
N THR A 20 -44.00 11.11 10.11
CA THR A 20 -43.42 9.94 10.77
C THR A 20 -42.10 9.64 10.09
N ARG A 21 -40.97 9.95 10.74
CA ARG A 21 -39.65 9.46 10.33
C ARG A 21 -39.67 7.93 10.45
N THR A 22 -39.88 7.26 9.33
CA THR A 22 -39.65 5.82 9.19
C THR A 22 -38.19 5.56 9.56
N HIS A 23 -37.98 4.90 10.70
CA HIS A 23 -36.66 4.59 11.23
C HIS A 23 -36.05 3.50 10.33
N ALA A 24 -35.26 3.88 9.33
CA ALA A 24 -34.50 2.90 8.55
C ALA A 24 -33.52 2.19 9.49
N PRO A 25 -33.42 0.84 9.45
CA PRO A 25 -32.45 0.11 10.27
C PRO A 25 -31.04 0.53 9.86
N ARG A 26 -30.22 0.88 10.86
CA ARG A 26 -28.83 1.28 10.66
C ARG A 26 -28.06 0.03 10.21
N VAL A 27 -27.72 -0.05 8.92
CA VAL A 27 -26.80 -1.08 8.42
C VAL A 27 -25.45 -0.82 9.07
N THR A 28 -25.11 -1.58 10.11
CA THR A 28 -23.77 -1.62 10.69
C THR A 28 -22.83 -2.14 9.61
N ARG A 29 -22.10 -1.24 8.96
CA ARG A 29 -20.98 -1.63 8.09
C ARG A 29 -20.05 -2.51 8.91
N PRO A 30 -19.62 -3.68 8.41
CA PRO A 30 -18.63 -4.48 9.11
C PRO A 30 -17.41 -3.59 9.37
N ARG A 31 -16.99 -3.52 10.62
CA ARG A 31 -15.77 -2.81 11.01
C ARG A 31 -14.63 -3.56 10.32
N VAL A 32 -14.06 -2.96 9.28
CA VAL A 32 -12.82 -3.46 8.67
C VAL A 32 -11.76 -3.39 9.75
N VAL A 33 -11.50 -4.53 10.39
CA VAL A 33 -10.39 -4.68 11.32
C VAL A 33 -9.14 -4.59 10.45
N LYS A 34 -8.45 -3.45 10.52
CA LYS A 34 -7.12 -3.35 9.92
C LYS A 34 -6.28 -4.47 10.56
N PRO A 35 -5.61 -5.34 9.78
CA PRO A 35 -4.74 -6.35 10.36
C PRO A 35 -3.73 -5.65 11.27
N ALA A 36 -3.49 -6.23 12.45
CA ALA A 36 -2.48 -5.72 13.36
C ALA A 36 -1.14 -5.73 12.61
N ILE A 37 -0.56 -4.55 12.39
CA ILE A 37 0.79 -4.45 11.87
C ILE A 37 1.70 -5.01 12.97
N PRO A 38 2.46 -6.10 12.74
CA PRO A 38 3.37 -6.60 13.75
C PRO A 38 4.32 -5.47 14.16
N THR A 39 4.57 -5.31 15.45
CA THR A 39 5.51 -4.30 15.95
C THR A 39 6.91 -4.70 15.50
N ILE A 40 7.34 -4.20 14.35
CA ILE A 40 8.66 -4.45 13.81
C ILE A 40 9.68 -3.72 14.69
N ASN A 41 10.46 -4.47 15.45
CA ASN A 41 11.60 -3.93 16.19
C ASN A 41 12.78 -3.73 15.24
N TRP A 42 12.87 -2.53 14.67
CA TRP A 42 13.86 -2.16 13.65
C TRP A 42 15.29 -2.11 14.21
N GLU A 43 15.47 -1.85 15.52
CA GLU A 43 16.77 -1.81 16.18
C GLU A 43 17.33 -3.20 16.47
N ALA A 44 16.46 -4.19 16.65
CA ALA A 44 16.83 -5.56 16.98
C ALA A 44 17.13 -6.45 15.76
N ARG A 45 17.05 -5.92 14.54
CA ARG A 45 17.32 -6.71 13.34
C ARG A 45 18.79 -7.06 13.25
N GLN A 46 19.05 -8.34 12.95
CA GLN A 46 20.39 -8.78 12.61
C GLN A 46 20.85 -8.02 11.36
N ARG A 47 21.93 -7.25 11.53
CA ARG A 47 22.61 -6.58 10.45
C ARG A 47 23.64 -7.53 9.88
N ALA A 48 23.62 -7.70 8.57
CA ALA A 48 24.68 -8.37 7.86
C ALA A 48 26.00 -7.64 8.11
N THR A 49 27.05 -8.42 8.34
CA THR A 49 28.42 -7.93 8.34
C THR A 49 28.82 -7.49 6.93
N TRP A 50 29.88 -6.68 6.84
CA TRP A 50 30.43 -6.29 5.53
C TRP A 50 30.87 -7.49 4.67
N GLN A 51 31.33 -8.57 5.30
CA GLN A 51 31.72 -9.80 4.60
C GLN A 51 30.51 -10.52 3.99
N GLU A 52 29.42 -10.64 4.75
CA GLU A 52 28.17 -11.25 4.28
C GLU A 52 27.55 -10.42 3.14
N LEU A 53 27.52 -9.09 3.27
CA LEU A 53 27.04 -8.22 2.20
C LEU A 53 27.85 -8.38 0.91
N ALA A 54 29.19 -8.45 1.02
CA ALA A 54 30.04 -8.66 -0.15
C ALA A 54 29.82 -10.03 -0.79
N GLN A 55 29.58 -11.06 0.03
CA GLN A 55 29.23 -12.40 -0.46
C GLN A 55 27.90 -12.40 -1.19
N TRP A 56 26.86 -11.79 -0.63
CA TRP A 56 25.53 -11.74 -1.26
C TRP A 56 25.55 -10.90 -2.53
N HIS A 57 26.35 -9.83 -2.56
CA HIS A 57 26.55 -9.04 -3.78
C HIS A 57 27.27 -9.84 -4.86
N ARG A 58 28.26 -10.66 -4.50
CA ARG A 58 28.90 -11.57 -5.47
C ARG A 58 27.90 -12.59 -6.01
N TRP A 59 27.14 -13.22 -5.12
CA TRP A 59 26.10 -14.17 -5.51
C TRP A 59 25.05 -13.54 -6.44
N LEU A 60 24.64 -12.30 -6.15
CA LEU A 60 23.74 -11.53 -7.00
C LEU A 60 24.31 -11.35 -8.41
N ASN A 61 25.58 -10.95 -8.53
CA ASN A 61 26.23 -10.77 -9.83
C ASN A 61 26.36 -12.10 -10.59
N ASP A 62 26.67 -13.20 -9.90
CA ASP A 62 26.77 -14.52 -10.52
C ASP A 62 25.43 -15.00 -11.12
N HIS A 63 24.30 -14.50 -10.61
CA HIS A 63 22.94 -14.82 -11.06
C HIS A 63 22.26 -13.67 -11.82
N GLU A 64 22.97 -12.58 -12.10
CA GLU A 64 22.43 -11.39 -12.76
C GLU A 64 21.70 -11.74 -14.07
N PRO A 65 22.25 -12.55 -14.99
CA PRO A 65 21.56 -12.88 -16.24
C PRO A 65 20.21 -13.58 -16.03
N GLU A 66 20.11 -14.42 -15.00
CA GLU A 66 18.86 -15.10 -14.65
C GLU A 66 17.82 -14.13 -14.09
N PHE A 67 18.28 -13.14 -13.31
CA PHE A 67 17.38 -12.17 -12.68
C PHE A 67 16.92 -11.10 -13.64
N GLU A 68 17.76 -10.67 -14.58
CA GLU A 68 17.35 -9.76 -15.65
C GLU A 68 16.22 -10.37 -16.51
N GLU A 69 16.27 -11.68 -16.77
CA GLU A 69 15.21 -12.38 -17.52
C GLU A 69 13.91 -12.52 -16.69
N LYS A 70 14.02 -12.90 -15.40
CA LYS A 70 12.85 -13.24 -14.57
C LYS A 70 12.21 -12.04 -13.87
N TYR A 71 13.01 -11.05 -13.51
CA TYR A 71 12.64 -9.96 -12.61
C TYR A 71 13.00 -8.56 -13.14
N PRO A 72 12.86 -8.26 -14.45
CA PRO A 72 13.20 -6.95 -14.97
C PRO A 72 12.32 -5.86 -14.33
N GLY A 73 12.94 -4.77 -13.91
CA GLY A 73 12.28 -3.62 -13.28
C GLY A 73 11.76 -3.88 -11.87
N LYS A 74 12.27 -4.90 -11.17
CA LYS A 74 11.85 -5.27 -9.82
C LYS A 74 12.96 -5.09 -8.81
N TYR A 75 12.56 -4.97 -7.55
CA TYR A 75 13.45 -4.99 -6.39
C TYR A 75 13.45 -6.39 -5.79
N LEU A 76 14.64 -6.95 -5.61
CA LEU A 76 14.87 -8.21 -4.91
C LEU A 76 15.37 -7.93 -3.51
N ALA A 77 14.78 -8.59 -2.52
CA ALA A 77 15.30 -8.64 -1.17
C ALA A 77 16.07 -9.95 -0.97
N ILE A 78 17.35 -9.83 -0.61
CA ILE A 78 18.30 -10.92 -0.52
C ILE A 78 18.77 -11.07 0.92
N TRP A 79 18.78 -12.30 1.42
CA TRP A 79 19.36 -12.65 2.71
C TRP A 79 19.97 -14.04 2.61
N GLU A 80 21.18 -14.25 3.13
CA GLU A 80 21.89 -15.55 3.06
C GLU A 80 22.02 -16.10 1.63
N SER A 81 22.23 -15.22 0.63
CA SER A 81 22.27 -15.60 -0.79
C SER A 81 20.97 -16.23 -1.32
N GLU A 82 19.81 -15.86 -0.76
CA GLU A 82 18.50 -16.29 -1.24
C GLU A 82 17.58 -15.09 -1.43
N ILE A 83 16.69 -15.16 -2.43
CA ILE A 83 15.62 -14.17 -2.62
C ILE A 83 14.53 -14.44 -1.59
N VAL A 84 14.41 -13.57 -0.58
CA VAL A 84 13.38 -13.67 0.47
C VAL A 84 12.11 -12.92 0.12
N ALA A 85 12.19 -11.91 -0.76
CA ALA A 85 11.03 -11.20 -1.27
C ALA A 85 11.31 -10.48 -2.58
N ILE A 86 10.23 -10.13 -3.29
CA ILE A 86 10.24 -9.36 -4.53
C ILE A 86 9.23 -8.23 -4.40
N GLY A 87 9.54 -7.05 -4.94
CA GLY A 87 8.64 -5.91 -4.99
C GLY A 87 8.83 -5.08 -6.25
N LYS A 88 7.84 -4.26 -6.59
CA LYS A 88 7.96 -3.25 -7.67
C LYS A 88 8.66 -1.98 -7.19
N THR A 89 8.69 -1.78 -5.88
CA THR A 89 9.37 -0.65 -5.24
C THR A 89 10.30 -1.16 -4.16
N TRP A 90 11.30 -0.35 -3.82
CA TRP A 90 12.22 -0.65 -2.72
C TRP A 90 11.46 -0.95 -1.41
N GLY A 91 10.47 -0.12 -1.08
CA GLY A 91 9.66 -0.27 0.13
C GLY A 91 8.83 -1.55 0.13
N GLU A 92 8.22 -1.91 -1.01
CA GLU A 92 7.45 -3.15 -1.13
C GLU A 92 8.33 -4.39 -0.95
N ALA A 93 9.51 -4.43 -1.56
CA ALA A 93 10.44 -5.55 -1.38
C ALA A 93 10.90 -5.66 0.08
N PHE A 94 11.17 -4.53 0.72
CA PHE A 94 11.57 -4.47 2.12
C PHE A 94 10.45 -4.90 3.08
N ASP A 95 9.22 -4.41 2.87
CA ASP A 95 8.06 -4.76 3.69
C ASP A 95 7.69 -6.23 3.53
N ASN A 96 7.73 -6.76 2.30
CA ASN A 96 7.51 -8.18 2.05
C ASN A 96 8.59 -9.04 2.71
N ALA A 97 9.86 -8.62 2.66
CA ALA A 97 10.93 -9.29 3.37
C ALA A 97 10.76 -9.22 4.90
N ALA A 98 10.26 -8.10 5.43
CA ALA A 98 9.95 -7.95 6.85
C ALA A 98 8.81 -8.86 7.31
N ILE A 99 7.84 -9.15 6.45
CA ILE A 99 6.77 -10.11 6.73
C ILE A 99 7.33 -11.54 6.74
N ALA A 100 8.18 -11.87 5.75
CA ALA A 100 8.76 -13.21 5.63
C ALA A 100 9.82 -13.50 6.70
N ARG A 101 10.69 -12.52 7.00
CA ARG A 101 11.77 -12.58 7.98
C ARG A 101 11.84 -11.26 8.79
N PRO A 102 11.05 -11.12 9.87
CA PRO A 102 10.94 -9.85 10.61
C PRO A 102 12.21 -9.38 11.32
N ASN A 103 13.14 -10.30 11.59
CA ASN A 103 14.32 -10.08 12.43
C ASN A 103 15.61 -9.81 11.64
N VAL A 104 15.55 -9.66 10.32
CA VAL A 104 16.75 -9.52 9.48
C VAL A 104 16.69 -8.26 8.62
N GLY A 105 17.85 -7.67 8.36
CA GLY A 105 18.01 -6.57 7.41
C GLY A 105 18.47 -7.09 6.04
N PRO A 106 17.58 -7.31 5.05
CA PRO A 106 17.95 -7.83 3.75
C PRO A 106 18.78 -6.82 2.94
N LEU A 107 19.61 -7.33 2.05
CA LEU A 107 20.18 -6.56 0.94
C LEU A 107 19.08 -6.34 -0.10
N ILE A 108 18.77 -5.09 -0.42
CA ILE A 108 17.81 -4.78 -1.49
C ILE A 108 18.58 -4.39 -2.75
N ALA A 109 18.32 -5.10 -3.85
CA ALA A 109 18.90 -4.83 -5.16
C ALA A 109 17.80 -4.54 -6.19
N TYR A 110 18.03 -3.56 -7.06
CA TYR A 110 17.17 -3.30 -8.22
C TYR A 110 17.70 -4.05 -9.42
N ILE A 111 16.81 -4.71 -10.15
CA ILE A 111 17.14 -5.35 -11.42
C ILE A 111 16.69 -4.41 -12.54
N PRO A 112 17.65 -3.83 -13.31
CA PRO A 112 17.30 -2.94 -14.41
C PRO A 112 16.53 -3.69 -15.49
N THR A 113 15.70 -2.95 -16.22
CA THR A 113 15.16 -3.45 -17.48
C THR A 113 16.23 -3.37 -18.57
N GLU A 114 16.10 -4.14 -19.66
CA GLU A 114 17.03 -4.05 -20.81
C GLU A 114 17.22 -2.61 -21.31
N ALA A 115 16.13 -1.84 -21.35
CA ALA A 115 16.14 -0.44 -21.76
C ALA A 115 16.97 0.44 -20.82
N GLU A 116 16.99 0.14 -19.52
CA GLU A 116 17.75 0.87 -18.50
C GLU A 116 19.21 0.42 -18.42
N ALA A 117 19.47 -0.87 -18.64
CA ALA A 117 20.82 -1.44 -18.66
C ALA A 117 21.70 -0.81 -19.76
N ILE A 118 21.10 -0.46 -20.92
CA ILE A 118 21.81 0.20 -22.03
C ILE A 118 22.36 1.58 -21.63
N PHE A 119 21.72 2.30 -20.70
CA PHE A 119 22.16 3.63 -20.27
C PHE A 119 23.18 3.60 -19.11
N ALA A 120 23.56 2.41 -18.63
CA ALA A 120 24.56 2.24 -17.57
C ALA A 120 26.00 2.03 -18.09
N LEU A 121 26.18 1.97 -19.43
CA LEU A 121 27.48 1.90 -20.14
C LEU A 121 28.01 3.29 -20.51
#